data_AF-A0AAN6I8F2-F1
#
_entry.id   AF-A0AAN6I8F2-F1
#
_cell.length_a   1.000
_cell.length_b   1.000
_cell.length_c   1.000
_cell.angle_alpha   90.00
_cell.angle_beta   90.00
_cell.angle_gamma   90.00
#
_symmetry.space_group_name_H-M   'P 1'
#
loop_
_entity.id
_entity.type
_entity.pdbx_description
1 polymer ?
#
loop_
_entity_poly.entity_id
_entity_poly.type
_entity_poly.pdbx_seq_one_letter_code
_entity_poly.pdbx_strand_id
1 'polypeptide(L)'
;MSRNSRKLWPRAVAATVVVGLVIGAWAFKTINLGLFEEPAKTSKASKNNTQSVSLVLTQKDLDSFSAAYLNDYPSLIVILHPSVDKSDFLSRFNVQKHTHKVIEVRSEESIFHVLKQLSSKINLITMSNLEMSANEVEAFHLNKFLVNIDEVDHINKYV
;
A
#
# COMPACT_ATOMS: atom_id res chain seq x y z
N MET A 1 -21.07 34.14 -67.39
CA MET A 1 -20.68 32.71 -67.45
C MET A 1 -20.59 32.23 -66.01
N SER A 2 -21.14 31.12 -65.52
CA SER A 2 -22.02 30.07 -66.02
C SER A 2 -22.61 29.35 -64.78
N ARG A 3 -23.95 29.24 -64.73
CA ARG A 3 -24.82 28.16 -64.19
C ARG A 3 -24.51 27.54 -62.82
N ASN A 4 -25.38 27.76 -61.81
CA ASN A 4 -26.56 26.93 -61.47
C ASN A 4 -26.27 25.42 -61.26
N SER A 5 -26.50 24.91 -60.04
CA SER A 5 -27.65 24.02 -59.78
C SER A 5 -27.83 23.70 -58.29
N ARG A 6 -29.10 23.78 -57.88
CA ARG A 6 -29.62 23.52 -56.54
C ARG A 6 -29.93 22.02 -56.36
N LYS A 7 -30.38 21.69 -55.13
CA LYS A 7 -31.38 20.64 -54.76
C LYS A 7 -30.79 19.23 -54.66
N LEU A 8 -31.21 18.32 -53.79
CA LEU A 8 -32.42 18.12 -52.97
C LEU A 8 -32.05 17.09 -51.87
N TRP A 9 -32.60 17.23 -50.67
CA TRP A 9 -32.76 16.09 -49.75
C TRP A 9 -33.99 15.27 -50.16
N PRO A 10 -33.99 13.95 -49.93
CA PRO A 10 -35.10 13.38 -49.17
C PRO A 10 -34.67 12.31 -48.14
N ARG A 11 -35.67 11.91 -47.36
CA ARG A 11 -35.66 11.25 -46.05
C ARG A 11 -35.43 9.73 -46.12
N ALA A 12 -34.88 9.20 -45.01
CA ALA A 12 -35.17 7.94 -44.32
C ALA A 12 -35.52 6.66 -45.11
N VAL A 13 -34.77 5.57 -44.82
CA VAL A 13 -35.32 4.21 -44.71
C VAL A 13 -34.58 3.46 -43.60
N ALA A 14 -35.34 2.94 -42.63
CA ALA A 14 -34.89 2.05 -41.59
C ALA A 14 -34.69 0.62 -42.13
N ALA A 15 -33.64 -0.07 -41.69
CA ALA A 15 -33.47 -1.51 -41.93
C ALA A 15 -33.35 -2.22 -40.58
N THR A 16 -34.51 -2.57 -40.03
CA THR A 16 -34.66 -3.53 -38.94
C THR A 16 -34.46 -4.93 -39.51
N VAL A 17 -33.41 -5.64 -39.11
CA VAL A 17 -33.30 -7.08 -39.38
C VAL A 17 -33.85 -7.82 -38.16
N VAL A 18 -35.12 -8.17 -38.26
CA VAL A 18 -35.79 -9.16 -37.40
C VAL A 18 -35.50 -10.53 -38.02
N VAL A 19 -34.79 -11.39 -37.29
CA VAL A 19 -34.85 -12.84 -37.53
C VAL A 19 -35.50 -13.46 -36.31
N GLY A 20 -36.77 -13.83 -36.47
CA GLY A 20 -37.49 -14.70 -35.56
C GLY A 20 -37.58 -16.11 -36.14
N LEU A 21 -37.43 -17.12 -35.29
CA LEU A 21 -38.12 -18.42 -35.32
C LEU A 21 -37.68 -19.17 -34.03
N VAL A 22 -38.43 -19.32 -32.93
CA VAL A 22 -39.77 -19.89 -32.66
C VAL A 22 -39.71 -21.39 -32.25
N ILE A 23 -40.28 -21.64 -31.05
CA ILE A 23 -40.80 -22.88 -30.41
C ILE A 23 -39.83 -23.79 -29.66
N GLY A 24 -40.19 -24.04 -28.39
CA GLY A 24 -39.84 -25.27 -27.67
C GLY A 24 -40.02 -25.21 -26.16
N ALA A 25 -41.25 -25.15 -25.66
CA ALA A 25 -41.54 -25.28 -24.23
C ALA A 25 -41.28 -26.73 -23.77
N TRP A 26 -40.26 -26.94 -22.94
CA TRP A 26 -40.16 -28.10 -22.05
C TRP A 26 -39.59 -27.66 -20.71
N ALA A 27 -40.44 -27.68 -19.70
CA ALA A 27 -40.03 -27.64 -18.31
C ALA A 27 -39.36 -28.98 -17.96
N PHE A 28 -38.07 -28.95 -17.66
CA PHE A 28 -37.42 -30.00 -16.88
C PHE A 28 -36.69 -29.39 -15.68
N LYS A 29 -37.05 -29.96 -14.55
CA LYS A 29 -36.71 -29.63 -13.17
C LYS A 29 -35.32 -30.18 -12.83
N THR A 30 -34.40 -29.29 -12.43
CA THR A 30 -33.21 -29.46 -11.56
C THR A 30 -32.30 -30.68 -11.74
N ILE A 31 -30.99 -30.44 -11.94
CA ILE A 31 -29.83 -30.90 -11.12
C ILE A 31 -28.61 -30.01 -11.44
N ASN A 32 -27.91 -29.55 -10.39
CA ASN A 32 -26.71 -28.69 -10.40
C ASN A 32 -25.46 -29.39 -10.97
N LEU A 33 -24.59 -28.66 -11.69
CA LEU A 33 -23.14 -28.55 -11.41
C LEU A 33 -22.44 -27.71 -12.49
N GLY A 34 -21.67 -26.71 -12.07
CA GLY A 34 -20.42 -26.37 -12.75
C GLY A 34 -20.35 -25.05 -13.51
N LEU A 35 -19.51 -24.17 -12.97
CA LEU A 35 -18.70 -23.16 -13.67
C LEU A 35 -19.47 -22.09 -14.45
N PHE A 36 -19.60 -20.91 -13.83
CA PHE A 36 -19.00 -19.67 -14.33
C PHE A 36 -19.08 -18.66 -13.17
N GLU A 37 -18.16 -18.79 -12.21
CA GLU A 37 -17.86 -17.67 -11.31
C GLU A 37 -17.14 -16.61 -12.13
N GLU A 38 -17.77 -15.44 -12.28
CA GLU A 38 -17.07 -14.19 -12.54
C GLU A 38 -15.90 -14.09 -11.54
N PRO A 39 -14.69 -13.65 -11.93
CA PRO A 39 -13.65 -13.37 -10.97
C PRO A 39 -14.15 -12.27 -10.04
N ALA A 40 -14.54 -12.70 -8.84
CA ALA A 40 -14.90 -11.86 -7.73
C ALA A 40 -13.83 -10.78 -7.58
N LYS A 41 -14.28 -9.52 -7.58
CA LYS A 41 -13.53 -8.42 -7.00
C LYS A 41 -13.17 -8.84 -5.57
N THR A 42 -11.96 -9.34 -5.37
CA THR A 42 -11.41 -9.62 -4.06
C THR A 42 -11.03 -8.31 -3.41
N SER A 43 -12.02 -7.49 -3.06
CA SER A 43 -11.89 -6.52 -2.00
C SER A 43 -11.83 -7.27 -0.66
N LYS A 44 -10.74 -8.01 -0.45
CA LYS A 44 -10.28 -8.30 0.91
C LYS A 44 -9.54 -7.05 1.34
N ALA A 45 -10.30 -6.00 1.69
CA ALA A 45 -9.82 -5.02 2.64
C ALA A 45 -9.48 -5.84 3.90
N SER A 46 -8.18 -6.04 4.07
CA SER A 46 -7.60 -6.86 5.11
C SER A 46 -8.14 -6.40 6.46
N LYS A 47 -8.55 -7.38 7.25
CA LYS A 47 -8.80 -7.35 8.70
C LYS A 47 -8.18 -6.10 9.35
N ASN A 48 -9.04 -5.21 9.87
CA ASN A 48 -8.68 -4.05 10.71
C ASN A 48 -7.90 -4.49 11.96
N ASN A 49 -6.64 -4.87 11.77
CA ASN A 49 -5.68 -5.09 12.82
C ASN A 49 -4.73 -3.90 12.72
N THR A 50 -5.18 -2.74 13.22
CA THR A 50 -4.41 -1.50 13.25
C THR A 50 -3.29 -1.66 14.29
N GLN A 51 -2.33 -2.54 14.01
CA GLN A 51 -1.15 -2.72 14.84
C GLN A 51 -0.29 -1.46 14.70
N SER A 52 0.15 -0.91 15.82
CA SER A 52 1.13 0.17 15.82
C SER A 52 2.47 -0.40 15.37
N VAL A 53 3.02 0.18 14.31
CA VAL A 53 4.28 -0.23 13.70
C VAL A 53 5.24 0.94 13.76
N SER A 54 6.42 0.74 14.34
CA SER A 54 7.55 1.64 14.20
C SER A 54 8.54 1.06 13.20
N LEU A 55 8.95 1.86 12.22
CA LEU A 55 9.89 1.46 11.18
C LEU A 55 11.11 2.37 11.24
N VAL A 56 12.27 1.80 11.50
CA VAL A 56 13.54 2.53 11.46
C VAL A 56 14.16 2.38 10.09
N LEU A 57 14.53 3.50 9.46
CA LEU A 57 15.15 3.51 8.14
C LEU A 57 16.56 4.11 8.19
N THR A 58 17.55 3.30 7.87
CA THR A 58 18.89 3.76 7.52
C THR A 58 18.97 4.08 6.03
N GLN A 59 20.08 4.68 5.59
CA GLN A 59 20.34 4.95 4.17
C GLN A 59 20.23 3.68 3.30
N LYS A 60 20.61 2.51 3.84
CA LYS A 60 20.55 1.21 3.15
C LYS A 60 19.12 0.68 3.03
N ASP A 61 18.25 1.00 3.99
CA ASP A 61 16.86 0.52 4.02
C ASP A 61 15.92 1.36 3.13
N LEU A 62 16.38 2.53 2.65
CA LEU A 62 15.58 3.43 1.83
C LEU A 62 15.13 2.80 0.51
N ASP A 63 15.92 1.90 -0.07
CA ASP A 63 15.59 1.29 -1.36
C ASP A 63 14.47 0.25 -1.23
N SER A 64 14.30 -0.33 -0.04
CA SER A 64 13.17 -1.22 0.30
C SER A 64 11.89 -0.46 0.69
N PHE A 65 11.98 0.85 0.92
CA PHE A 65 10.85 1.65 1.39
C PHE A 65 9.90 2.06 0.25
N SER A 66 8.60 1.86 0.48
CA SER A 66 7.53 2.34 -0.41
C SER A 66 6.66 3.38 0.27
N ALA A 67 6.38 4.48 -0.43
CA ALA A 67 5.45 5.52 0.00
C ALA A 67 4.02 4.99 0.26
N ALA A 68 3.66 3.84 -0.33
CA ALA A 68 2.39 3.17 -0.11
C ALA A 68 2.17 2.83 1.36
N TYR A 69 3.22 2.44 2.08
CA TYR A 69 3.14 2.06 3.49
C TYR A 69 2.60 3.19 4.38
N LEU A 70 2.96 4.45 4.11
CA LEU A 70 2.45 5.58 4.89
C LEU A 70 0.97 5.88 4.62
N ASN A 71 0.44 5.47 3.46
CA ASN A 71 -0.98 5.60 3.11
C ASN A 71 -1.81 4.45 3.66
N ASP A 72 -1.33 3.22 3.49
CA ASP A 72 -2.04 1.99 3.81
C ASP A 72 -2.08 1.74 5.34
N TYR A 73 -1.05 2.21 6.06
CA TYR A 73 -0.91 2.00 7.50
C TYR A 73 -1.05 3.34 8.27
N PRO A 74 -2.23 3.64 8.82
CA PRO A 74 -2.46 4.89 9.56
C PRO A 74 -1.60 5.01 10.81
N SER A 75 -1.30 3.88 11.48
CA SER A 75 -0.51 3.82 12.71
C SER A 75 0.97 3.50 12.51
N LEU A 76 1.47 3.58 11.27
CA LEU A 76 2.90 3.46 10.96
C LEU A 76 3.61 4.77 11.31
N ILE A 77 4.69 4.67 12.07
CA ILE A 77 5.61 5.77 12.35
C ILE A 77 6.98 5.37 11.80
N VAL A 78 7.57 6.27 11.01
CA VAL A 78 8.91 6.11 10.43
C VAL A 78 9.89 6.91 11.25
N ILE A 79 10.99 6.29 11.66
CA ILE A 79 12.08 6.89 12.39
C ILE A 79 13.30 6.89 11.47
N LEU A 80 13.79 8.06 11.11
CA LEU A 80 14.93 8.22 10.22
C LEU A 80 16.22 8.19 11.01
N HIS A 81 17.16 7.36 10.54
CA HIS A 81 18.53 7.33 11.01
C HIS A 81 19.22 8.69 10.79
N PRO A 82 20.21 9.09 11.61
CA PRO A 82 20.92 10.37 11.46
C PRO A 82 21.58 10.60 10.10
N SER A 83 21.81 9.53 9.33
CA SER A 83 22.34 9.61 7.96
C SER A 83 21.31 10.01 6.91
N VAL A 84 20.02 10.06 7.25
CA VAL A 84 18.91 10.37 6.33
C VAL A 84 18.27 11.70 6.75
N ASP A 85 18.39 12.72 5.89
CA ASP A 85 17.71 13.98 6.10
C ASP A 85 16.19 13.84 5.87
N LYS A 86 15.40 14.43 6.77
CA LYS A 86 13.95 14.35 6.72
C LYS A 86 13.36 15.06 5.50
N SER A 87 13.87 16.23 5.13
CA SER A 87 13.36 16.99 3.99
C SER A 87 13.65 16.28 2.67
N ASP A 88 14.83 15.69 2.54
CA ASP A 88 15.22 14.86 1.39
C ASP A 88 14.36 13.59 1.31
N PHE A 89 14.13 12.91 2.44
CA PHE A 89 13.23 11.75 2.49
C PHE A 89 11.80 12.09 2.03
N LEU A 90 11.21 13.15 2.59
CA LEU A 90 9.84 13.55 2.29
C LEU A 90 9.66 13.93 0.81
N SER A 91 10.67 14.59 0.21
CA SER A 91 10.66 14.99 -1.19
C SER A 91 10.92 13.81 -2.13
N ARG A 92 11.90 12.94 -1.83
CA ARG A 92 12.23 11.73 -2.61
C ARG A 92 11.03 10.81 -2.79
N PHE A 93 10.24 10.60 -1.74
CA PHE A 93 9.08 9.71 -1.77
C PHE A 93 7.74 10.41 -1.99
N ASN A 94 7.73 11.74 -2.14
CA ASN A 94 6.52 12.56 -2.30
C ASN A 94 5.47 12.33 -1.18
N VAL A 95 5.94 12.30 0.08
CA VAL A 95 5.12 11.99 1.27
C VAL A 95 4.99 13.17 2.23
N GLN A 96 5.03 14.41 1.73
CA GLN A 96 4.97 15.63 2.54
C GLN A 96 3.69 15.72 3.38
N LYS A 97 2.57 15.17 2.90
CA LYS A 97 1.31 15.05 3.67
C LYS A 97 1.44 14.22 4.96
N HIS A 98 2.43 13.32 5.01
CA HIS A 98 2.68 12.40 6.13
C HIS A 98 3.85 12.84 7.01
N THR A 99 4.26 14.12 6.95
CA THR A 99 5.35 14.68 7.76
C THR A 99 5.23 14.40 9.26
N HIS A 100 4.00 14.30 9.77
CA HIS A 100 3.69 14.00 11.17
C HIS A 100 4.00 12.55 11.58
N LYS A 101 4.12 11.63 10.63
CA LYS A 101 4.48 10.21 10.84
C LYS A 101 5.98 9.95 10.76
N VAL A 102 6.77 10.96 10.37
CA VAL A 102 8.21 10.82 10.13
C VAL A 102 8.96 11.56 11.23
N ILE A 103 9.76 10.84 12.00
CA ILE A 103 10.59 11.37 13.08
C ILE A 103 12.03 11.36 12.61
N GLU A 104 12.67 12.52 12.62
CA GLU A 104 14.11 12.63 12.36
C GLU A 104 14.86 12.51 13.67
N VAL A 105 15.94 11.74 13.66
CA VAL A 105 16.76 11.51 14.84
C VAL A 105 18.19 11.99 14.58
N ARG A 106 18.86 12.52 15.61
CA ARG A 106 20.21 13.09 15.51
C ARG A 106 21.34 12.15 15.96
N SER A 107 21.02 11.06 16.66
CA SER A 107 21.97 10.02 17.06
C SER A 107 21.33 8.63 17.00
N GLU A 108 22.13 7.58 16.80
CA GLU A 108 21.63 6.20 16.82
C GLU A 108 20.99 5.83 18.15
N GLU A 109 21.59 6.24 19.28
CA GLU A 109 21.03 6.06 20.62
C GLU A 109 19.59 6.59 20.71
N SER A 110 19.33 7.76 20.13
CA SER A 110 18.02 8.39 20.19
C SER A 110 16.94 7.59 19.47
N ILE A 111 17.30 6.72 18.51
CA ILE A 111 16.35 5.81 17.85
C ILE A 111 15.71 4.90 18.90
N PHE A 112 16.50 4.33 19.79
CA PHE A 112 16.02 3.43 20.83
C PHE A 112 15.15 4.14 21.87
N HIS A 113 15.50 5.38 22.24
CA HIS A 113 14.67 6.19 23.13
C HIS A 113 13.32 6.52 22.49
N VAL A 114 13.29 6.85 21.19
CA VAL A 114 12.04 7.09 20.44
C VAL A 114 11.21 5.81 20.34
N LEU A 115 11.82 4.66 20.03
CA LEU A 115 11.11 3.38 19.99
C LEU A 115 10.46 3.04 21.33
N LYS A 116 11.18 3.24 22.44
CA LYS A 116 10.64 3.05 23.80
C LYS A 116 9.48 4.00 24.10
N GLN A 117 9.59 5.26 23.67
CA GLN A 117 8.54 6.25 23.86
C GLN A 117 7.27 5.92 23.05
N LEU A 118 7.43 5.46 21.81
CA LEU A 118 6.30 5.09 20.94
C LEU A 118 5.65 3.78 21.39
N SER A 119 6.43 2.85 21.97
CA SER A 119 5.97 1.55 22.46
C SER A 119 5.08 0.83 21.44
N SER A 120 5.50 0.84 20.17
CA SER A 120 4.76 0.18 19.09
C SER A 120 4.74 -1.33 19.27
N LYS A 121 3.64 -1.97 18.83
CA LYS A 121 3.46 -3.42 18.93
C LYS A 121 4.43 -4.19 18.04
N ILE A 122 4.90 -3.56 16.97
CA ILE A 122 5.86 -4.10 16.01
C ILE A 122 6.93 -3.04 15.80
N ASN A 123 8.18 -3.46 15.86
CA ASN A 123 9.33 -2.58 15.66
C ASN A 123 10.21 -3.21 14.59
N LEU A 124 10.29 -2.55 13.43
CA LEU A 124 11.09 -3.00 12.29
C LEU A 124 12.40 -2.22 12.29
N ILE A 125 13.51 -2.93 12.52
CA ILE A 125 14.85 -2.33 12.59
C ILE A 125 15.90 -3.36 12.19
N THR A 126 16.71 -3.01 11.19
CA THR A 126 17.84 -3.82 10.75
C THR A 126 19.06 -3.46 11.61
N MET A 127 19.24 -4.15 12.74
CA MET A 127 20.31 -3.82 13.70
C MET A 127 21.72 -3.88 13.09
N SER A 128 21.95 -4.73 12.09
CA SER A 128 23.22 -4.84 11.38
C SER A 128 23.58 -3.62 10.52
N ASN A 129 22.61 -2.72 10.27
CA ASN A 129 22.82 -1.47 9.54
C ASN A 129 23.22 -0.31 10.45
N LEU A 130 23.19 -0.49 11.77
CA LEU A 130 23.65 0.51 12.75
C LEU A 130 25.15 0.37 13.01
N GLU A 131 25.81 1.46 13.33
CA GLU A 131 27.23 1.49 13.69
C GLU A 131 27.48 1.10 15.16
N MET A 132 26.43 1.09 15.99
CA MET A 132 26.48 0.62 17.38
C MET A 132 26.83 -0.87 17.52
N SER A 133 27.63 -1.17 18.54
CA SER A 133 27.96 -2.56 18.90
C SER A 133 26.78 -3.27 19.58
N ALA A 134 26.68 -4.59 19.44
CA ALA A 134 25.61 -5.38 20.07
C ALA A 134 25.52 -5.17 21.60
N ASN A 135 26.67 -4.97 22.26
CA ASN A 135 26.75 -4.72 23.70
C ASN A 135 26.11 -3.37 24.08
N GLU A 136 26.25 -2.35 23.24
CA GLU A 136 25.63 -1.03 23.46
C GLU A 136 24.12 -1.12 23.25
N VAL A 137 23.68 -1.88 22.24
CA VAL A 137 22.26 -2.12 21.96
C VAL A 137 21.57 -2.86 23.13
N GLU A 138 22.22 -3.88 23.71
CA GLU A 138 21.69 -4.62 24.86
C GLU A 138 21.49 -3.76 26.11
N ALA A 139 22.34 -2.74 26.31
CA ALA A 139 22.26 -1.81 27.44
C ALA A 139 20.95 -1.00 27.45
N PHE A 140 20.31 -0.80 26.29
CA PHE A 140 19.02 -0.11 26.20
C PHE A 140 17.83 -0.95 26.69
N HIS A 141 18.07 -2.22 27.04
CA HIS A 141 17.07 -3.17 27.53
C HIS A 141 15.88 -3.30 26.59
N LEU A 142 16.11 -3.31 25.28
CA LEU A 142 15.06 -3.31 24.26
C LEU A 142 14.04 -4.43 24.47
N ASN A 143 14.50 -5.62 24.90
CA ASN A 143 13.64 -6.77 25.19
C ASN A 143 12.61 -6.54 26.32
N LYS A 144 12.79 -5.53 27.17
CA LYS A 144 11.83 -5.16 28.23
C LYS A 144 10.73 -4.21 27.74
N PHE A 145 10.95 -3.52 26.62
CA PHE A 145 10.10 -2.42 26.16
C PHE A 145 9.53 -2.63 24.77
N LEU A 146 10.29 -3.27 23.88
CA LEU A 146 9.91 -3.53 22.50
C LEU A 146 9.39 -4.96 22.38
N VAL A 147 8.18 -5.08 21.85
CA VAL A 147 7.59 -6.35 21.47
C VAL A 147 7.77 -6.51 19.96
N ASN A 148 8.08 -7.73 19.51
CA ASN A 148 8.26 -8.09 18.10
C ASN A 148 9.23 -7.17 17.33
N ILE A 149 10.53 -7.38 17.57
CA ILE A 149 11.60 -6.82 16.76
C ILE A 149 11.81 -7.75 15.56
N ASP A 150 11.69 -7.21 14.36
CA ASP A 150 11.95 -7.93 13.10
C ASP A 150 12.73 -7.05 12.13
N GLU A 151 13.34 -7.64 11.10
CA GLU A 151 14.07 -6.90 10.07
C GLU A 151 13.11 -6.11 9.16
N VAL A 152 13.61 -5.01 8.58
CA VAL A 152 12.80 -4.12 7.71
C VAL A 152 12.22 -4.88 6.51
N ASP A 153 12.95 -5.86 5.97
CA ASP A 153 12.54 -6.66 4.81
C ASP A 153 11.28 -7.51 5.09
N HIS A 154 10.95 -7.74 6.37
CA HIS A 154 9.75 -8.46 6.78
C HIS A 154 8.51 -7.57 6.91
N ILE A 155 8.55 -6.32 6.47
CA ILE A 155 7.39 -5.40 6.56
C ILE A 155 6.11 -6.06 6.03
N ASN A 156 6.15 -6.69 4.85
CA ASN A 156 5.00 -7.35 4.19
C ASN A 156 4.39 -8.54 4.97
N LYS A 157 5.02 -9.00 6.05
CA LYS A 157 4.47 -10.05 6.94
C LYS A 157 3.47 -9.46 7.95
N TYR A 158 3.61 -8.17 8.24
CA TYR A 158 2.86 -7.43 9.24
C TYR A 158 1.94 -6.35 8.65
N VAL A 159 2.20 -6.04 7.39
CA VAL A 159 1.60 -5.03 6.52
C VAL A 159 0.93 -5.82 5.40
#